data_AF-A0A5K1H4E8-F1
#
_entry.id   AF-A0A5K1H4E8-F1
#
_cell.length_a   1.000
_cell.length_b   1.000
_cell.length_c   1.000
_cell.angle_alpha   90.00
_cell.angle_beta   90.00
_cell.angle_gamma   90.00
#
_symmetry.space_group_name_H-M   'P 1'
#
loop_
_entity.id
_entity.type
_entity.pdbx_description
1 polymer ?
#
loop_
_entity_poly.entity_id
_entity_poly.type
_entity_poly.pdbx_seq_one_letter_code
_entity_poly.pdbx_strand_id
1 'polypeptide(L)' 'SKKVLELGSGYGLAGLAVAASTDAHEVTISDGNPHVVDCILVIDCSGSASNIHFVGHRIS' A
#
# COMPACT_ATOMS: atom_id res chain seq x y z
N SER A 1 -7.13 16.59 -1.63
CA SER A 1 -6.94 15.19 -1.19
C SER A 1 -6.01 14.51 -2.18
N LYS A 2 -4.87 13.98 -1.73
CA LYS A 2 -3.86 13.34 -2.60
C LYS A 2 -4.04 11.81 -2.54
N LYS A 3 -4.00 11.16 -3.70
CA LYS A 3 -4.09 9.71 -3.84
C LYS A 3 -2.85 9.19 -4.56
N VAL A 4 -2.30 8.08 -4.11
CA VAL A 4 -1.06 7.49 -4.65
C VAL A 4 -1.34 6.05 -5.06
N LEU A 5 -0.83 5.65 -6.23
CA LEU A 5 -0.90 4.30 -6.74
C LEU A 5 0.52 3.79 -6.99
N GLU A 6 0.87 2.68 -6.35
CA GLU A 6 2.11 1.94 -6.56
C GLU A 6 1.83 0.65 -7.34
N LEU A 7 2.48 0.49 -8.49
CA LEU A 7 2.36 -0.67 -9.38
C LEU A 7 3.65 -1.49 -9.33
N GLY A 8 3.54 -2.81 -9.21
CA GLY A 8 4.72 -3.68 -9.09
C GLY A 8 5.51 -3.39 -7.81
N SER A 9 4.78 -3.16 -6.72
CA SER A 9 5.29 -2.63 -5.46
C SER A 9 6.27 -3.53 -4.71
N GLY A 10 6.38 -4.82 -5.08
CA GLY A 10 7.02 -5.78 -4.20
C GLY A 10 6.34 -5.71 -2.83
N TYR A 11 7.12 -5.68 -1.75
CA TYR A 11 6.57 -5.63 -0.39
C TYR A 11 5.95 -4.27 0.04
N GLY A 12 5.69 -3.34 -0.89
CA GLY A 12 4.93 -2.11 -0.60
C GLY A 12 5.67 -1.02 0.19
N LEU A 13 7.00 -1.11 0.26
CA LEU A 13 7.80 -0.19 1.08
C LEU A 13 7.75 1.26 0.56
N ALA A 14 7.68 1.48 -0.75
CA ALA A 14 7.62 2.84 -1.29
C ALA A 14 6.27 3.49 -0.97
N GLY A 15 5.16 2.74 -1.08
CA GLY A 15 3.83 3.17 -0.69
C GLY A 15 3.74 3.50 0.80
N LEU A 16 4.37 2.69 1.66
CA LEU A 16 4.52 2.98 3.09
C LEU A 16 5.34 4.25 3.36
N ALA A 17 6.47 4.42 2.66
CA ALA A 17 7.29 5.62 2.80
C ALA A 17 6.56 6.88 2.35
N VAL A 18 5.79 6.82 1.25
CA VAL A 18 4.96 7.92 0.76
C VAL A 18 3.82 8.22 1.73
N ALA A 19 3.16 7.19 2.28
CA ALA A 19 2.16 7.36 3.32
C ALA A 19 2.76 8.07 4.56
N ALA A 20 3.94 7.66 5.02
CA ALA A 20 4.56 8.25 6.20
C ALA A 20 5.12 9.67 5.98
N SER A 21 5.52 10.01 4.75
CA SER A 21 6.22 11.27 4.44
C SER A 21 5.35 12.33 3.77
N THR A 22 4.10 12.01 3.42
CA THR A 22 3.21 12.92 2.70
C THR A 22 1.80 12.94 3.28
N ASP A 23 1.07 14.03 3.05
CA ASP A 23 -0.37 14.12 3.38
C ASP A 23 -1.24 13.35 2.36
N ALA A 24 -0.85 12.12 2.02
CA ALA A 24 -1.66 11.23 1.20
C ALA A 24 -2.89 10.78 1.99
N HIS A 25 -4.06 10.84 1.36
CA HIS A 25 -5.30 10.36 1.95
C HIS A 25 -5.51 8.87 1.68
N GLU A 26 -4.97 8.38 0.56
CA GLU A 26 -5.13 7.01 0.09
C GLU A 26 -3.86 6.59 -0.65
N VAL A 27 -3.39 5.37 -0.35
CA VAL A 27 -2.28 4.72 -1.05
C VAL A 27 -2.73 3.33 -1.48
N THR A 28 -2.87 3.15 -2.79
CA THR A 28 -3.14 1.84 -3.38
C THR A 28 -1.81 1.17 -3.71
N ILE A 29 -1.58 -0.02 -3.16
CA ILE A 29 -0.38 -0.82 -3.37
C ILE A 29 -0.78 -2.07 -4.17
N SER A 30 -0.09 -2.33 -5.28
CA SER A 30 -0.41 -3.45 -6.15
C SER A 30 0.81 -4.21 -6.65
N ASP A 31 0.65 -5.50 -6.87
CA ASP A 31 1.66 -6.38 -7.43
C ASP A 31 1.02 -7.53 -8.23
N GLY A 32 1.79 -8.13 -9.13
CA GLY A 32 1.37 -9.30 -9.90
C GLY A 32 1.64 -10.62 -9.19
N ASN A 33 2.51 -10.63 -8.18
CA ASN A 33 2.88 -11.80 -7.42
C ASN A 33 1.93 -12.02 -6.21
N PRO A 34 1.19 -13.13 -6.12
CA PRO A 34 0.27 -13.40 -5.00
C PRO A 34 0.94 -13.34 -3.64
N HIS A 35 2.14 -13.91 -3.51
CA HIS A 35 2.83 -13.98 -2.22
C HIS A 35 3.17 -12.60 -1.69
N VAL A 36 3.44 -11.68 -2.61
CA VAL A 36 3.76 -10.28 -2.32
C VAL A 36 2.50 -9.52 -1.89
N VAL A 37 1.39 -9.72 -2.59
CA VAL A 37 0.09 -9.12 -2.23
C VAL A 37 -0.38 -9.60 -0.86
N ASP A 38 -0.23 -10.89 -0.55
CA ASP A 38 -0.56 -11.44 0.77
C ASP A 38 0.30 -10.81 1.88
N CYS A 39 1.59 -10.59 1.64
CA CYS A 39 2.45 -9.88 2.59
C CYS A 39 1.98 -8.43 2.84
N ILE A 40 1.56 -7.71 1.81
CA ILE A 40 1.03 -6.33 1.95
C ILE A 40 -0.28 -6.32 2.74
N LEU A 41 -1.18 -7.29 2.50
CA LEU A 41 -2.44 -7.41 3.22
C LEU A 41 -2.23 -7.66 4.73
N VAL A 42 -1.18 -8.40 5.10
CA VAL A 42 -0.80 -8.61 6.50
C VAL A 42 -0.37 -7.30 7.18
N ILE A 43 0.28 -6.38 6.45
CA ILE A 43 0.66 -5.06 6.96
C ILE A 43 -0.57 -4.19 7.20
N ASP A 44 -1.55 -4.23 6.28
CA ASP A 44 -2.82 -3.50 6.43
C ASP A 44 -3.59 -3.94 7.68
N CYS A 45 -3.60 -5.24 7.98
CA CYS A 45 -4.18 -5.78 9.22
C CYS A 45 -3.46 -5.33 10.50
N SER A 46 -2.22 -4.84 10.40
CA SER A 46 -1.38 -4.41 11.52
C SER A 46 -1.37 -2.89 11.72
N GLY A 47 -1.93 -2.11 10.78
CA GLY A 47 -1.54 -0.72 10.53
C GLY A 47 -2.66 0.31 10.60
N SER A 48 -3.54 0.27 11.60
CA SER A 48 -4.46 1.38 11.90
C SER A 48 -3.75 2.48 12.72
N ALA A 49 -2.70 3.09 12.19
CA ALA A 49 -1.92 4.11 12.91
C ALA A 49 -1.82 5.48 12.20
N SER A 50 -2.32 5.59 10.96
CA SER A 50 -2.29 6.84 10.19
C SER A 50 -3.64 7.07 9.50
N ASN A 51 -4.00 8.34 9.25
CA ASN A 51 -5.24 8.75 8.54
C ASN A 51 -5.24 8.37 7.04
N ILE A 52 -4.55 7.28 6.69
CA ILE A 52 -4.19 6.89 5.33
C ILE A 52 -4.84 5.54 5.06
N HIS A 53 -5.71 5.52 4.07
CA HIS A 53 -6.37 4.29 3.65
C HIS A 53 -5.45 3.52 2.70
N PHE A 54 -5.03 2.33 3.10
CA PHE A 54 -4.27 1.42 2.25
C PHE A 54 -5.22 0.51 1.49
N VAL A 55 -4.95 0.29 0.21
CA VAL A 55 -5.74 -0.63 -0.62
C VAL A 55 -4.79 -1.57 -1.35
N GLY A 56 -4.81 -2.85 -0.98
CA GLY A 56 -4.08 -3.90 -1.69
C GLY A 56 -4.89 -4.40 -2.89
N HIS A 57 -4.29 -4.43 -4.10
CA HIS A 57 -4.93 -5.05 -5.27
C HIS A 57 -3.95 -5.93 -6.04
N ARG A 58 -4.39 -7.13 -6.41
CA ARG A 58 -3.64 -7.98 -7.33
C ARG A 58 -3.91 -7.54 -8.77
N ILE A 59 -2.87 -7.32 -9.55
CA ILE A 59 -2.98 -6.86 -10.95
C ILE A 59 -2.73 -7.98 -11.98
N SER A 60 -2.92 -9.24 -11.58
CA SER A 60 -2.82 -10.44 -12.43
C SER A 60 -4.07 -11.31 -12.38
#